data_AF-A0A395YCH6-F1
#
_entry.id   AF-A0A395YCH6-F1
#
_cell.length_a   1.000
_cell.length_b   1.000
_cell.length_c   1.000
_cell.angle_alpha   90.00
_cell.angle_beta   90.00
_cell.angle_gamma   90.00
#
_symmetry.space_group_name_H-M   'P 1'
#
loop_
_entity.id
_entity.type
_entity.pdbx_description
1 polymer ?
#
loop_
_entity_poly.entity_id
_entity_poly.type
_entity_poly.pdbx_seq_one_letter_code
_entity_poly.pdbx_strand_id
1 'polypeptide(L)' 'MKILVESLKRMYKKGTLTKEQIAERVTKGSISAEEYEYITGEKYSGGEVK' A
#
# COMPACT_ATOMS: atom_id res chain seq x y z
N MET A 1 7.62 -10.97 7.93
CA MET A 1 6.87 -9.99 7.11
C MET A 1 5.72 -10.70 6.40
N LYS A 2 4.54 -10.08 6.27
CA LYS A 2 3.32 -10.72 5.70
C LYS A 2 3.50 -10.99 4.20
N ILE A 3 3.15 -12.20 3.74
CA ILE A 3 3.18 -12.62 2.32
C ILE A 3 2.40 -11.66 1.40
N LEU A 4 1.33 -11.07 1.92
CA LEU A 4 0.47 -10.13 1.20
C LEU A 4 1.21 -8.86 0.77
N VAL A 5 1.98 -8.23 1.67
CA VAL A 5 2.71 -6.98 1.38
C VAL A 5 3.78 -7.18 0.32
N GLU A 6 4.53 -8.28 0.40
CA GLU A 6 5.53 -8.68 -0.59
C GLU A 6 4.92 -8.93 -1.97
N SER A 7 3.71 -9.51 -2.01
CA SER A 7 2.96 -9.72 -3.25
C SER A 7 2.50 -8.39 -3.85
N LEU A 8 1.92 -7.50 -3.04
CA LEU A 8 1.49 -6.17 -3.47
C LEU A 8 2.66 -5.34 -4.00
N LYS A 9 3.82 -5.38 -3.35
CA LYS A 9 5.03 -4.71 -3.82
C LYS A 9 5.49 -5.20 -5.17
N ARG A 10 5.46 -6.52 -5.40
CA ARG A 10 5.76 -7.11 -6.72
C ARG A 10 4.76 -6.68 -7.78
N MET A 11 3.47 -6.66 -7.47
CA MET A 11 2.43 -6.20 -8.39
C MET A 11 2.53 -4.70 -8.71
N TYR A 12 2.83 -3.87 -7.70
CA TYR A 12 3.06 -2.43 -7.87
C TYR A 12 4.28 -2.17 -8.75
N LYS A 13 5.42 -2.84 -8.49
CA LYS A 13 6.61 -2.77 -9.35
C LYS A 13 6.35 -3.24 -10.79
N LYS A 14 5.41 -4.16 -10.98
CA LYS A 14 4.99 -4.63 -12.31
C LYS A 14 4.03 -3.67 -13.01
N GLY A 15 3.55 -2.62 -12.33
CA GLY A 15 2.55 -1.68 -12.84
C GLY A 15 1.13 -2.24 -12.88
N THR A 16 0.89 -3.40 -12.25
CA THR A 16 -0.44 -4.02 -12.17
C THR A 16 -1.32 -3.39 -11.08
N LEU A 17 -0.69 -2.76 -10.09
CA LEU A 17 -1.37 -1.98 -9.06
C LEU A 17 -0.91 -0.53 -9.12
N THR A 18 -1.85 0.40 -9.01
CA THR A 18 -1.55 1.84 -8.89
C THR A 18 -1.38 2.25 -7.44
N LYS A 19 -0.80 3.43 -7.23
CA LYS A 19 -0.63 4.03 -5.91
C LYS A 19 -1.98 4.24 -5.20
N GLU A 20 -3.03 4.63 -5.94
CA GLU A 20 -4.37 4.79 -5.36
C GLU A 20 -4.96 3.46 -4.90
N GLN A 21 -4.73 2.37 -5.64
CA GLN A 21 -5.22 1.05 -5.24
C GLN A 21 -4.51 0.52 -3.99
N ILE A 22 -3.23 0.84 -3.81
CA ILE A 22 -2.51 0.52 -2.57
C ILE A 22 -3.04 1.39 -1.42
N ALA A 23 -3.37 2.67 -1.68
CA ALA A 23 -3.98 3.56 -0.69
C ALA A 23 -5.37 3.05 -0.25
N GLU A 24 -6.19 2.58 -1.18
CA GLU A 24 -7.50 1.97 -0.88
C GLU A 24 -7.38 0.73 0.02
N ARG A 25 -6.27 0.00 -0.06
CA ARG A 25 -6.01 -1.14 0.82
C ARG A 25 -5.65 -0.71 2.23
N VAL A 26 -5.05 0.48 2.38
CA VAL A 26 -4.82 1.09 3.69
C VAL A 26 -6.14 1.52 4.32
N THR A 27 -7.00 2.21 3.55
CA THR A 27 -8.32 2.64 4.06
C THR A 27 -9.23 1.45 4.39
N LYS A 28 -9.14 0.35 3.64
CA LYS A 28 -9.82 -0.91 3.96
C LYS A 28 -9.20 -1.67 5.14
N GLY A 29 -8.06 -1.24 5.68
CA GLY A 29 -7.34 -1.91 6.77
C GLY A 29 -6.66 -3.22 6.36
N SER A 30 -6.53 -3.50 5.07
CA SER A 30 -5.83 -4.69 4.56
C SER A 30 -4.31 -4.58 4.72
N ILE A 31 -3.79 -3.35 4.75
CA ILE A 31 -2.39 -3.02 5.03
C ILE A 31 -2.30 -1.74 5.88
N SER A 32 -1.20 -1.52 6.59
CA SER A 32 -0.93 -0.30 7.35
C SER A 32 -0.28 0.79 6.49
N ALA A 33 -0.23 2.02 7.03
CA ALA A 33 0.49 3.14 6.41
C ALA A 33 1.99 2.85 6.23
N GLU A 34 2.61 2.11 7.16
CA GLU A 34 4.00 1.67 7.06
C GLU A 34 4.18 0.65 5.92
N GLU A 35 3.23 -0.27 5.77
CA GLU A 35 3.23 -1.25 4.67
C GLU A 35 3.01 -0.56 3.31
N TYR A 36 2.20 0.50 3.26
CA TYR A 36 2.06 1.36 2.09
C TYR A 36 3.38 2.03 1.69
N GLU A 37 4.09 2.62 2.66
CA GLU A 37 5.39 3.26 2.42
C GLU A 37 6.42 2.23 1.95
N TYR A 38 6.39 1.01 2.51
CA TYR A 38 7.25 -0.08 2.06
C TYR A 38 6.98 -0.54 0.61
N ILE A 39 5.71 -0.51 0.17
CA ILE A 39 5.29 -0.91 -1.18
C ILE A 39 5.62 0.20 -2.20
N THR A 40 5.24 1.43 -1.90
CA THR A 40 5.26 2.56 -2.84
C THR A 40 6.55 3.37 -2.78
N GLY A 41 7.27 3.33 -1.65
CA GLY A 41 8.41 4.19 -1.36
C GLY A 41 8.02 5.60 -0.93
N GLU A 42 6.72 5.89 -0.81
CA GLU A 42 6.20 7.20 -0.43
C GLU A 42 5.39 7.12 0.85
N LYS A 43 5.50 8.15 1.69
CA LYS A 43 4.68 8.25 2.89
C LYS A 43 3.21 8.27 2.51
N TYR A 44 2.44 7.45 3.22
CA TYR A 44 0.99 7.46 3.09
C TYR A 44 0.43 8.79 3.61
N SER A 45 0.01 9.67 2.71
CA SER A 45 -0.68 10.94 3.03
C SER A 45 -2.22 10.80 2.94
N GLY A 46 -2.72 9.58 2.72
CA GLY A 46 -4.11 9.29 2.38
C GLY A 46 -5.04 9.25 3.59
N GLY A 47 -5.40 10.42 4.09
CA GLY A 47 -6.49 10.56 5.04
C GLY A 47 -6.03 10.43 6.48
N GLU A 48 -5.85 11.59 7.10
CA GLU A 48 -6.22 11.76 8.50
C GLU A 48 -7.60 11.14 8.69
N VAL A 49 -7.66 9.97 9.31
CA VAL A 49 -8.92 9.45 9.84
C VAL A 49 -9.26 10.39 11.00
N LYS A 50 -10.08 11.41 10.73
CA LYS A 50 -10.79 12.17 11.76
C LYS A 50 -11.89 11.33 12.37
#